data_AF-A0A4Q4M1V2-F1
#
_entry.id   AF-A0A4Q4M1V2-F1
#
_cell.length_a   1.000
_cell.length_b   1.000
_cell.length_c   1.000
_cell.angle_alpha   90.00
_cell.angle_beta   90.00
_cell.angle_gamma   90.00
#
_symmetry.space_group_name_H-M   'P 1'
#
loop_
_entity.id
_entity.type
_entity.pdbx_description
1 polymer ?
#
loop_
_entity_poly.entity_id
_entity_poly.type
_entity_poly.pdbx_seq_one_letter_code
_entity_poly.pdbx_strand_id
1 'polypeptide(L)'
;MKSPLTLSLTSTALTVIALILILLIPLCSIRSDPNHLSTLQFATIDASATKVTVNDNEYIGLPDPYDFSKHKQIYQMYLLNYCSGYKRPGSKELVIDFCSKNGKELWDILPSWKMWGVSVRSDGTQKFEWLRQGPTGLYIVYLVAIIMLGLNILGTFAMLHTWRWGKWIIFAVSATTSCALFGAAIVCQVTYGALVARADDDKISISAQMGKSVYAVNWLASACSLCASFLSFIHCRRVSGSGEEKRKPNIRKFGSESSSYKYDTVKLGTEFYYFGKKVIKYSRRLGTITNTC
;
A
#
# COMPACT_ATOMS: atom_id res chain seq x y z
N MET A 1 -22.70 16.04 -16.82
CA MET A 1 -21.82 16.10 -15.61
C MET A 1 -22.28 15.01 -14.64
N LYS A 2 -21.37 14.12 -14.20
CA LYS A 2 -21.68 13.04 -13.25
C LYS A 2 -21.92 13.58 -11.83
N SER A 3 -22.89 13.02 -11.11
CA SER A 3 -23.24 13.45 -9.74
C SER A 3 -22.11 13.14 -8.74
N PRO A 4 -21.95 13.91 -7.65
CA PRO A 4 -20.88 13.68 -6.66
C PRO A 4 -20.89 12.26 -6.07
N LEU A 5 -22.08 11.68 -5.92
CA LEU A 5 -22.27 10.28 -5.47
C LEU A 5 -21.60 9.28 -6.42
N THR A 6 -21.78 9.45 -7.74
CA THR A 6 -21.18 8.55 -8.73
C THR A 6 -19.66 8.62 -8.73
N LEU A 7 -19.07 9.78 -8.45
CA LEU A 7 -17.61 9.93 -8.36
C LEU A 7 -17.05 9.18 -7.14
N SER A 8 -17.73 9.28 -6.00
CA SER A 8 -17.38 8.56 -4.77
C SER A 8 -17.45 7.05 -4.98
N LEU A 9 -18.53 6.56 -5.60
CA LEU A 9 -18.72 5.13 -5.87
C LEU A 9 -17.66 4.57 -6.84
N THR A 10 -17.26 5.36 -7.85
CA THR A 10 -16.19 4.97 -8.76
C THR A 10 -14.82 4.92 -8.08
N SER A 11 -14.55 5.85 -7.15
CA SER A 11 -13.32 5.83 -6.37
C SER A 11 -13.24 4.57 -5.50
N THR A 12 -14.33 4.22 -4.81
CA THR A 12 -14.39 2.99 -4.01
C THR A 12 -14.26 1.72 -4.84
N ALA A 13 -14.86 1.69 -6.03
CA ALA A 13 -14.71 0.53 -6.90
C ALA A 13 -13.25 0.31 -7.29
N LEU A 14 -12.51 1.38 -7.60
CA LEU A 14 -11.09 1.32 -7.92
C LEU A 14 -10.23 0.91 -6.72
N THR A 15 -10.54 1.38 -5.51
CA THR A 15 -9.81 0.94 -4.30
C THR A 15 -10.07 -0.53 -3.98
N VAL A 16 -11.29 -1.03 -4.17
CA VAL A 16 -11.62 -2.45 -4.03
C VAL A 16 -10.86 -3.30 -5.06
N ILE A 17 -10.83 -2.87 -6.33
CA ILE A 17 -10.03 -3.55 -7.37
C ILE A 17 -8.56 -3.58 -6.99
N ALA A 18 -7.99 -2.46 -6.54
CA ALA A 18 -6.60 -2.40 -6.09
C ALA A 18 -6.33 -3.34 -4.89
N LEU A 19 -7.26 -3.43 -3.95
CA LEU A 19 -7.17 -4.35 -2.81
C LEU A 19 -7.20 -5.82 -3.26
N ILE A 20 -8.09 -6.20 -4.17
CA ILE A 20 -8.15 -7.56 -4.71
C ILE A 20 -6.83 -7.91 -5.39
N LEU A 21 -6.32 -7.03 -6.26
CA LEU A 21 -5.05 -7.25 -6.97
C LEU A 21 -3.87 -7.45 -6.03
N ILE A 22 -3.77 -6.63 -4.97
CA ILE A 22 -2.68 -6.74 -3.99
C ILE A 22 -2.85 -7.94 -3.08
N LEU A 23 -4.07 -8.33 -2.71
CA LEU A 23 -4.34 -9.54 -1.90
C LEU A 23 -4.01 -10.83 -2.65
N LEU A 24 -4.17 -10.87 -3.98
CA LEU A 24 -3.83 -12.05 -4.77
C LEU A 24 -2.38 -12.47 -4.63
N ILE A 25 -1.46 -11.53 -4.43
CA ILE A 25 -0.01 -11.79 -4.32
C ILE A 25 0.33 -12.64 -3.07
N PRO A 26 0.04 -12.21 -1.83
CA PRO A 26 0.27 -13.03 -0.65
C PRO A 26 -0.58 -14.30 -0.64
N LEU A 27 -1.82 -14.27 -1.14
CA LEU A 27 -2.68 -15.46 -1.21
C LEU A 27 -2.08 -16.55 -2.12
N CYS A 28 -1.52 -16.16 -3.26
CA CYS A 28 -0.81 -17.09 -4.14
C CYS A 28 0.47 -17.64 -3.50
N SER A 29 1.13 -16.85 -2.66
CA SER A 29 2.33 -17.29 -1.92
C SER A 29 1.99 -18.32 -0.84
N ILE A 30 0.79 -18.29 -0.24
CA ILE A 30 0.40 -19.25 0.80
C ILE A 30 0.21 -20.67 0.23
N ARG A 31 -0.04 -20.80 -1.08
CA ARG A 31 -0.27 -22.10 -1.71
C ARG A 31 1.07 -22.81 -1.98
N SER A 32 1.44 -23.72 -1.07
CA SER A 32 2.68 -24.51 -1.13
C SER A 32 2.56 -25.81 -1.94
N ASP A 33 1.56 -25.94 -2.81
CA ASP A 33 1.33 -27.19 -3.55
C ASP A 33 2.20 -27.23 -4.82
N PRO A 34 3.18 -28.16 -4.91
CA PRO A 34 4.08 -28.25 -6.06
C PRO A 34 3.35 -28.59 -7.38
N ASN A 35 2.13 -29.15 -7.32
CA ASN A 35 1.36 -29.50 -8.52
C ASN A 35 0.53 -28.34 -9.07
N HIS A 36 0.35 -27.27 -8.28
CA HIS A 36 -0.49 -26.12 -8.62
C HIS A 36 0.23 -24.81 -8.33
N LEU A 37 1.35 -24.59 -9.03
CA LEU A 37 2.15 -23.38 -8.91
C LEU A 37 1.42 -22.18 -9.50
N SER A 38 1.36 -21.11 -8.72
CA SER A 38 0.88 -19.83 -9.22
C SER A 38 1.95 -19.18 -10.10
N THR A 39 1.54 -18.59 -11.21
CA THR A 39 2.41 -17.81 -12.09
C THR A 39 2.86 -16.49 -11.47
N LEU A 40 2.39 -16.15 -10.27
CA LEU A 40 2.69 -14.92 -9.53
C LEU A 40 3.98 -15.04 -8.69
N GLN A 41 5.09 -15.41 -9.34
CA GLN A 41 6.44 -15.38 -8.74
C GLN A 41 7.15 -14.04 -9.00
N PHE A 42 8.03 -13.61 -8.11
CA PHE A 42 8.82 -12.38 -8.28
C PHE A 42 10.06 -12.61 -9.14
N ALA A 43 10.75 -13.70 -8.91
CA ALA A 43 11.95 -14.08 -9.64
C ALA A 43 12.06 -15.60 -9.76
N THR A 44 12.67 -16.05 -10.85
CA THR A 44 13.08 -17.43 -11.05
C THR A 44 14.57 -17.44 -11.24
N ILE A 45 15.25 -18.26 -10.45
CA ILE A 45 16.69 -18.39 -10.46
C ILE A 45 17.01 -19.78 -10.96
N ASP A 46 17.88 -19.83 -11.96
CA ASP A 46 18.34 -21.01 -12.65
C ASP A 46 19.84 -21.20 -12.36
N ALA A 47 20.10 -22.16 -11.47
CA ALA A 47 21.42 -22.62 -11.07
C ALA A 47 21.80 -23.92 -11.81
N SER A 48 21.12 -24.29 -12.91
CA SER A 48 21.47 -25.53 -13.63
C SER A 48 22.89 -25.53 -14.22
N ALA A 49 23.50 -24.36 -14.43
CA ALA A 49 24.88 -24.22 -14.88
C ALA A 49 25.89 -24.11 -13.74
N THR A 50 25.46 -23.99 -12.47
CA THR A 50 26.38 -23.92 -11.33
C THR A 50 26.89 -25.33 -10.97
N LYS A 51 28.21 -25.49 -10.95
CA LYS A 51 28.90 -26.69 -10.48
C LYS A 51 29.68 -26.32 -9.23
N VAL A 52 29.44 -27.02 -8.13
CA VAL A 52 30.15 -26.78 -6.86
C VAL A 52 30.87 -28.05 -6.46
N THR A 53 32.18 -27.95 -6.22
CA THR A 53 33.01 -29.05 -5.76
C THR A 53 33.16 -29.00 -4.25
N VAL A 54 32.59 -29.98 -3.54
CA VAL A 54 32.73 -30.11 -2.08
C VAL A 54 33.30 -31.49 -1.77
N ASN A 55 34.46 -31.53 -1.09
CA ASN A 55 35.16 -32.77 -0.73
C ASN A 55 35.36 -33.71 -1.94
N ASP A 56 35.94 -33.19 -3.03
CA ASP A 56 36.21 -33.89 -4.29
C ASP A 56 34.99 -34.45 -5.06
N ASN A 57 33.77 -34.15 -4.60
CA ASN A 57 32.54 -34.48 -5.31
C ASN A 57 31.98 -33.23 -6.00
N GLU A 58 31.64 -33.36 -7.28
CA GLU A 58 31.02 -32.30 -8.08
C GLU A 58 29.49 -32.39 -7.97
N TYR A 59 28.87 -31.34 -7.45
CA TYR A 59 27.42 -31.21 -7.36
C TYR A 59 26.92 -30.17 -8.36
N ILE A 60 25.78 -30.46 -9.00
CA ILE A 60 25.12 -29.55 -9.94
C ILE A 60 23.96 -28.86 -9.21
N GLY A 61 23.96 -27.53 -9.25
CA GLY A 61 22.98 -26.69 -8.56
C GLY A 61 23.48 -26.16 -7.22
N LEU A 62 22.55 -25.67 -6.42
CA LEU A 62 22.81 -25.06 -5.12
C LEU A 62 22.11 -25.86 -4.02
N PRO A 63 22.60 -25.84 -2.77
CA PRO A 63 21.90 -26.46 -1.66
C PRO A 63 20.58 -25.75 -1.37
N ASP A 64 19.59 -26.52 -0.94
CA ASP A 64 18.39 -25.96 -0.33
C ASP A 64 18.67 -25.62 1.15
N PRO A 65 18.34 -24.42 1.66
CA PRO A 65 18.58 -24.07 3.06
C PRO A 65 17.79 -24.95 4.04
N TYR A 66 16.72 -25.62 3.59
CA TYR A 66 15.99 -26.59 4.42
C TYR A 66 16.71 -27.95 4.47
N ASP A 67 17.37 -28.36 3.39
CA ASP A 67 18.02 -29.65 3.26
C ASP A 67 19.30 -29.52 2.44
N PHE A 68 20.41 -29.25 3.14
CA PHE A 68 21.74 -29.07 2.53
C PHE A 68 22.25 -30.32 1.80
N SER A 69 21.63 -31.49 1.99
CA SER A 69 21.99 -32.71 1.27
C SER A 69 21.45 -32.71 -0.17
N LYS A 70 20.43 -31.90 -0.46
CA LYS A 70 19.78 -31.85 -1.76
C LYS A 70 20.19 -30.60 -2.53
N HIS A 71 20.67 -30.85 -3.75
CA HIS A 71 21.03 -29.80 -4.69
C HIS A 71 19.87 -29.53 -5.64
N LYS A 72 19.50 -28.26 -5.74
CA LYS A 72 18.39 -27.78 -6.57
C LYS A 72 18.95 -26.89 -7.66
N GLN A 73 18.32 -26.99 -8.82
CA GLN A 73 18.75 -26.24 -10.01
C GLN A 73 17.86 -25.03 -10.26
N ILE A 74 16.64 -25.02 -9.73
CA ILE A 74 15.67 -23.95 -9.95
C ILE A 74 15.14 -23.49 -8.60
N TYR A 75 15.02 -22.18 -8.45
CA TYR A 75 14.37 -21.53 -7.32
C TYR A 75 13.39 -20.48 -7.81
N GLN A 76 12.12 -20.63 -7.45
CA GLN A 76 11.08 -19.64 -7.69
C GLN A 76 10.79 -18.89 -6.38
N MET A 77 11.00 -17.58 -6.39
CA MET A 77 10.80 -16.72 -5.22
C MET A 77 9.40 -16.11 -5.26
N TYR A 78 8.64 -16.31 -4.19
CA TYR A 78 7.35 -15.67 -3.94
C TYR A 78 7.48 -14.64 -2.80
N LEU A 79 6.37 -14.03 -2.39
CA LEU A 79 6.39 -12.98 -1.35
C LEU A 79 6.78 -13.53 0.04
N LEU A 80 6.27 -14.71 0.40
CA LEU A 80 6.34 -15.29 1.74
C LEU A 80 7.14 -16.59 1.80
N ASN A 81 7.32 -17.25 0.67
CA ASN A 81 7.99 -18.54 0.53
C ASN A 81 8.77 -18.61 -0.79
N TYR A 82 9.48 -19.71 -0.99
CA TYR A 82 10.07 -20.07 -2.26
C TYR A 82 9.73 -21.52 -2.59
N CYS A 83 9.82 -21.87 -3.87
CA CYS A 83 9.77 -23.26 -4.32
C CYS A 83 11.06 -23.60 -5.03
N SER A 84 11.59 -24.80 -4.79
CA SER A 84 12.80 -25.32 -5.39
C SER A 84 12.52 -26.59 -6.19
N GLY A 85 13.38 -26.87 -7.16
CA GLY A 85 13.19 -27.97 -8.08
C GLY A 85 14.41 -28.29 -8.93
N TYR A 86 14.22 -29.21 -9.87
CA TYR A 86 15.24 -29.66 -10.82
C TYR A 86 14.69 -29.74 -12.24
N LYS A 87 15.58 -29.64 -13.23
CA LYS A 87 15.22 -29.92 -14.63
C LYS A 87 15.37 -31.42 -14.87
N ARG A 88 14.32 -32.06 -15.38
CA ARG A 88 14.43 -33.47 -15.76
C ARG A 88 15.37 -33.58 -16.97
N PRO A 89 16.39 -34.47 -16.95
CA PRO A 89 17.35 -34.61 -18.03
C PRO A 89 16.62 -34.94 -19.35
N GLY A 90 16.93 -34.20 -20.41
CA GLY A 90 16.32 -34.41 -21.74
C GLY A 90 14.93 -33.80 -21.92
N SER A 91 14.35 -33.14 -20.91
CA SER A 91 13.09 -32.41 -21.04
C SER A 91 13.26 -30.94 -20.68
N LYS A 92 12.44 -30.07 -21.28
CA LYS A 92 12.34 -28.65 -20.87
C LYS A 92 11.42 -28.47 -19.65
N GLU A 93 10.85 -29.54 -19.11
CA GLU A 93 9.91 -29.47 -18.00
C GLU A 93 10.67 -29.25 -16.68
N LEU A 94 10.27 -28.18 -15.99
CA LEU A 94 10.74 -27.87 -14.65
C LEU A 94 9.91 -28.68 -13.65
N VAL A 95 10.56 -29.52 -12.85
CA VAL A 95 9.89 -30.29 -11.80
C VAL A 95 10.17 -29.59 -10.47
N ILE A 96 9.13 -28.98 -9.91
CA ILE A 96 9.17 -28.44 -8.55
C ILE A 96 8.84 -29.58 -7.59
N ASP A 97 9.72 -29.84 -6.64
CA ASP A 97 9.60 -30.94 -5.69
C ASP A 97 9.55 -30.47 -4.24
N PHE A 98 9.86 -29.21 -3.96
CA PHE A 98 9.79 -28.63 -2.64
C PHE A 98 9.28 -27.18 -2.67
N CYS A 99 8.46 -26.82 -1.69
CA CYS A 99 8.08 -25.45 -1.40
C CYS A 99 8.27 -25.19 0.09
N SER A 100 8.96 -24.10 0.41
CA SER A 100 9.27 -23.71 1.77
C SER A 100 8.02 -23.33 2.55
N LYS A 101 8.15 -23.36 3.88
CA LYS A 101 7.13 -22.75 4.73
C LYS A 101 7.23 -21.23 4.64
N ASN A 102 6.13 -20.56 4.98
CA ASN A 102 6.09 -19.11 5.01
C ASN A 102 7.03 -18.57 6.10
N GLY A 103 7.84 -17.57 5.77
CA GLY A 103 8.62 -16.82 6.75
C GLY A 103 10.13 -16.96 6.58
N LYS A 104 10.83 -17.38 7.64
CA LYS A 104 12.28 -17.18 7.78
C LYS A 104 13.13 -17.88 6.73
N GLU A 105 12.65 -19.01 6.23
CA GLU A 105 13.37 -19.84 5.25
C GLU A 105 13.65 -19.11 3.94
N LEU A 106 12.75 -18.22 3.49
CA LEU A 106 12.98 -17.37 2.31
C LEU A 106 14.16 -16.40 2.51
N TRP A 107 14.34 -15.90 3.74
CA TRP A 107 15.39 -14.95 4.10
C TRP A 107 16.79 -15.58 4.12
N ASP A 108 16.85 -16.89 4.34
CA ASP A 108 18.10 -17.62 4.58
C ASP A 108 18.69 -18.27 3.31
N ILE A 109 18.00 -18.18 2.16
CA ILE A 109 18.49 -18.68 0.86
C ILE A 109 19.80 -18.00 0.43
N LEU A 110 19.85 -16.67 0.44
CA LEU A 110 21.04 -15.96 -0.06
C LEU A 110 22.27 -16.21 0.82
N PRO A 111 22.16 -16.23 2.17
CA PRO A 111 23.23 -16.68 3.03
C PRO A 111 23.69 -18.12 2.77
N SER A 112 22.77 -19.05 2.51
CA SER A 112 23.14 -20.46 2.29
C SER A 112 23.96 -20.65 1.01
N TRP A 113 23.62 -19.96 -0.07
CA TRP A 113 24.40 -19.98 -1.32
C TRP A 113 25.81 -19.41 -1.13
N LYS A 114 25.94 -18.33 -0.35
CA LYS A 114 27.23 -17.73 -0.05
C LYS A 114 28.16 -18.69 0.70
N MET A 115 27.63 -19.51 1.61
CA MET A 115 28.43 -20.53 2.32
C MET A 115 29.02 -21.59 1.37
N TRP A 116 28.41 -21.76 0.20
CA TRP A 116 28.86 -22.68 -0.85
C TRP A 116 29.74 -21.99 -1.91
N GLY A 117 30.23 -20.78 -1.62
CA GLY A 117 31.12 -20.04 -2.50
C GLY A 117 30.42 -19.40 -3.70
N VAL A 118 29.10 -19.56 -3.82
CA VAL A 118 28.34 -18.96 -4.92
C VAL A 118 27.70 -17.67 -4.41
N SER A 119 28.12 -16.56 -5.01
CA SER A 119 27.55 -15.26 -4.68
C SER A 119 27.11 -14.54 -5.94
N VAL A 120 26.06 -13.74 -5.82
CA VAL A 120 25.50 -12.93 -6.91
C VAL A 120 26.41 -11.74 -7.26
N ARG A 121 27.70 -11.78 -6.91
CA ARG A 121 28.70 -10.76 -7.25
C ARG A 121 30.08 -11.41 -7.43
N SER A 122 30.85 -10.93 -8.41
CA SER A 122 32.17 -11.48 -8.68
C SER A 122 33.23 -11.20 -7.59
N ASP A 123 32.97 -10.26 -6.67
CA ASP A 123 33.96 -9.78 -5.70
C ASP A 123 33.67 -10.14 -4.23
N GLY A 124 32.63 -10.93 -3.95
CA GLY A 124 32.33 -11.46 -2.61
C GLY A 124 31.98 -10.44 -1.51
N THR A 125 31.89 -9.14 -1.84
CA THR A 125 31.68 -8.08 -0.84
C THR A 125 30.22 -7.96 -0.37
N GLN A 126 30.02 -7.66 0.92
CA GLN A 126 28.74 -7.70 1.66
C GLN A 126 27.73 -6.57 1.36
N LYS A 127 27.80 -5.87 0.21
CA LYS A 127 26.81 -4.80 -0.10
C LYS A 127 25.39 -5.33 -0.42
N PHE A 128 25.11 -6.61 -0.17
CA PHE A 128 23.84 -7.30 -0.38
C PHE A 128 22.87 -7.23 0.83
N GLU A 129 23.19 -6.48 1.89
CA GLU A 129 22.29 -6.39 3.06
C GLU A 129 20.88 -5.92 2.68
N TRP A 130 20.75 -5.08 1.65
CA TRP A 130 19.45 -4.64 1.15
C TRP A 130 18.68 -5.75 0.43
N LEU A 131 19.33 -6.77 -0.15
CA LEU A 131 18.65 -7.95 -0.73
C LEU A 131 18.21 -8.91 0.37
N ARG A 132 18.99 -8.99 1.45
CA ARG A 132 18.66 -9.77 2.64
C ARG A 132 17.46 -9.17 3.38
N GLN A 133 17.47 -7.86 3.55
CA GLN A 133 16.37 -7.09 4.17
C GLN A 133 15.22 -6.82 3.20
N GLY A 134 15.49 -6.89 1.90
CA GLY A 134 14.61 -6.43 0.83
C GLY A 134 13.25 -7.08 0.89
N PRO A 135 13.15 -8.42 0.84
CA PRO A 135 11.82 -9.00 0.81
C PRO A 135 11.15 -8.98 2.22
N THR A 136 11.89 -8.82 3.34
CA THR A 136 11.26 -8.58 4.66
C THR A 136 10.62 -7.20 4.69
N GLY A 137 11.33 -6.19 4.19
CA GLY A 137 10.79 -4.85 3.99
C GLY A 137 9.62 -4.85 3.02
N LEU A 138 9.71 -5.64 1.95
CA LEU A 138 8.63 -5.82 0.98
C LEU A 138 7.38 -6.37 1.66
N TYR A 139 7.50 -7.43 2.46
CA TYR A 139 6.38 -7.98 3.20
C TYR A 139 5.70 -6.93 4.10
N ILE A 140 6.48 -6.15 4.84
CA ILE A 140 5.96 -5.07 5.70
C ILE A 140 5.21 -4.03 4.86
N VAL A 141 5.79 -3.59 3.74
CA VAL A 141 5.16 -2.60 2.86
C VAL A 141 3.84 -3.11 2.29
N TYR A 142 3.75 -4.37 1.88
CA TYR A 142 2.50 -4.98 1.42
C TYR A 142 1.45 -5.06 2.53
N LEU A 143 1.84 -5.46 3.73
CA LEU A 143 0.95 -5.53 4.88
C LEU A 143 0.36 -4.16 5.21
N VAL A 144 1.21 -3.12 5.25
CA VAL A 144 0.77 -1.73 5.45
C VAL A 144 -0.17 -1.28 4.33
N ALA A 145 0.16 -1.58 3.06
CA ALA A 145 -0.68 -1.21 1.92
C ALA A 145 -2.08 -1.86 1.97
N ILE A 146 -2.16 -3.15 2.35
CA ILE A 146 -3.43 -3.88 2.50
C ILE A 146 -4.28 -3.26 3.62
N ILE A 147 -3.68 -2.98 4.78
CA ILE A 147 -4.40 -2.35 5.91
C ILE A 147 -4.90 -0.97 5.49
N MET A 148 -4.07 -0.15 4.85
CA MET A 148 -4.44 1.19 4.41
C MET A 148 -5.57 1.18 3.36
N LEU A 149 -5.54 0.23 2.41
CA LEU A 149 -6.63 0.02 1.46
C LEU A 149 -7.94 -0.37 2.16
N GLY A 150 -7.87 -1.28 3.15
CA GLY A 150 -9.03 -1.65 3.96
C GLY A 150 -9.62 -0.47 4.73
N LEU A 151 -8.77 0.35 5.36
CA LEU A 151 -9.19 1.57 6.04
C LEU A 151 -9.82 2.59 5.08
N ASN A 152 -9.32 2.71 3.85
CA ASN A 152 -9.87 3.62 2.85
C ASN A 152 -11.29 3.20 2.41
N ILE A 153 -11.52 1.89 2.27
CA ILE A 153 -12.85 1.32 1.95
C ILE A 153 -13.83 1.59 3.10
N LEU A 154 -13.46 1.21 4.33
CA LEU A 154 -14.29 1.43 5.53
C LEU A 154 -14.57 2.91 5.77
N GLY A 155 -13.56 3.75 5.58
CA GLY A 155 -13.66 5.21 5.68
C GLY A 155 -14.70 5.76 4.72
N THR A 156 -14.76 5.26 3.48
CA THR A 156 -15.74 5.74 2.50
C THR A 156 -17.17 5.38 2.87
N PHE A 157 -17.41 4.17 3.43
CA PHE A 157 -18.74 3.79 3.94
C PHE A 157 -19.16 4.65 5.14
N ALA A 158 -18.26 4.89 6.09
CA ALA A 158 -18.53 5.76 7.25
C ALA A 158 -18.87 7.20 6.82
N MET A 159 -18.32 7.65 5.69
CA MET A 159 -18.50 9.00 5.18
C MET A 159 -19.86 9.27 4.54
N LEU A 160 -20.58 8.24 4.11
CA LEU A 160 -21.96 8.38 3.63
C LEU A 160 -22.91 8.87 4.74
N HIS A 161 -22.53 8.68 6.01
CA HIS A 161 -23.43 8.94 7.12
C HIS A 161 -23.35 10.38 7.64
N THR A 162 -22.20 10.92 8.12
CA THR A 162 -22.30 12.15 8.96
C THR A 162 -20.99 12.90 9.29
N TRP A 163 -20.14 13.33 8.34
CA TRP A 163 -18.97 14.17 8.74
C TRP A 163 -18.50 15.22 7.73
N ARG A 164 -18.43 16.51 8.11
CA ARG A 164 -17.91 17.59 7.25
C ARG A 164 -16.38 17.55 7.04
N TRP A 165 -15.62 17.29 8.10
CA TRP A 165 -14.17 17.11 8.14
C TRP A 165 -13.65 15.76 7.62
N GLY A 166 -14.48 14.71 7.58
CA GLY A 166 -14.05 13.38 7.15
C GLY A 166 -13.54 13.31 5.70
N LYS A 167 -13.91 14.29 4.86
CA LYS A 167 -13.53 14.34 3.42
C LYS A 167 -12.02 14.51 3.24
N TRP A 168 -11.43 15.43 3.98
CA TRP A 168 -9.99 15.71 3.93
C TRP A 168 -9.18 14.55 4.51
N ILE A 169 -9.70 13.92 5.56
CA ILE A 169 -9.06 12.74 6.18
C ILE A 169 -9.03 11.58 5.18
N ILE A 170 -10.12 11.28 4.48
CA ILE A 170 -10.15 10.22 3.46
C ILE A 170 -9.20 10.53 2.30
N PHE A 171 -9.17 11.78 1.84
CA PHE A 171 -8.22 12.16 0.80
C PHE A 171 -6.78 11.95 1.25
N ALA A 172 -6.43 12.34 2.48
CA ALA A 172 -5.10 12.12 3.04
C ALA A 172 -4.76 10.62 3.14
N VAL A 173 -5.69 9.79 3.65
CA VAL A 173 -5.51 8.33 3.71
C VAL A 173 -5.34 7.73 2.32
N SER A 174 -6.17 8.13 1.35
CA SER A 174 -6.08 7.67 -0.03
C SER A 174 -4.75 8.04 -0.68
N ALA A 175 -4.31 9.30 -0.53
CA ALA A 175 -3.02 9.76 -1.03
C ALA A 175 -1.85 8.97 -0.41
N THR A 176 -1.91 8.73 0.90
CA THR A 176 -0.89 7.94 1.62
C THR A 176 -0.87 6.49 1.12
N THR A 177 -2.04 5.92 0.87
CA THR A 177 -2.19 4.56 0.33
C THR A 177 -1.60 4.46 -1.08
N SER A 178 -1.84 5.45 -1.94
CA SER A 178 -1.26 5.49 -3.28
C SER A 178 0.26 5.62 -3.25
N CYS A 179 0.81 6.46 -2.36
CA CYS A 179 2.26 6.54 -2.16
C CYS A 179 2.85 5.21 -1.67
N ALA A 180 2.18 4.52 -0.74
CA ALA A 180 2.62 3.23 -0.24
C ALA A 180 2.65 2.15 -1.34
N LEU A 181 1.61 2.06 -2.18
CA LEU A 181 1.56 1.11 -3.30
C LEU A 181 2.59 1.42 -4.38
N PHE A 182 2.77 2.70 -4.70
CA PHE A 182 3.78 3.13 -5.66
C PHE A 182 5.19 2.80 -5.14
N GLY A 183 5.43 3.06 -3.85
CA GLY A 183 6.66 2.64 -3.17
C GLY A 183 6.85 1.12 -3.20
N ALA A 184 5.80 0.34 -2.95
CA ALA A 184 5.84 -1.12 -3.04
C ALA A 184 6.25 -1.60 -4.43
N ALA A 185 5.66 -1.03 -5.48
CA ALA A 185 5.98 -1.37 -6.87
C ALA A 185 7.44 -1.05 -7.21
N ILE A 186 7.94 0.13 -6.79
CA ILE A 186 9.33 0.53 -6.98
C ILE A 186 10.28 -0.41 -6.23
N VAL A 187 10.03 -0.66 -4.94
CA VAL A 187 10.89 -1.54 -4.13
C VAL A 187 10.90 -2.94 -4.72
N CYS A 188 9.75 -3.51 -5.12
CA CYS A 188 9.70 -4.80 -5.83
C CYS A 188 10.62 -4.81 -7.07
N GLN A 189 10.51 -3.77 -7.90
CA GLN A 189 11.23 -3.70 -9.17
C GLN A 189 12.73 -3.49 -8.97
N VAL A 190 13.11 -2.59 -8.06
CA VAL A 190 14.52 -2.39 -7.71
C VAL A 190 15.08 -3.66 -7.09
N THR A 191 14.35 -4.30 -6.17
CA THR A 191 14.92 -5.38 -5.37
C THR A 191 15.25 -6.60 -6.21
N TYR A 192 14.25 -7.09 -6.92
CA TYR A 192 14.42 -8.26 -7.77
C TYR A 192 15.04 -7.91 -9.13
N GLY A 193 14.92 -6.65 -9.57
CA GLY A 193 15.58 -6.18 -10.77
C GLY A 193 17.10 -6.15 -10.63
N ALA A 194 17.61 -5.67 -9.50
CA ALA A 194 19.05 -5.73 -9.27
C ALA A 194 19.53 -7.16 -8.97
N LEU A 195 18.70 -8.03 -8.38
CA LEU A 195 19.02 -9.46 -8.25
C LEU A 195 19.25 -10.08 -9.64
N VAL A 196 18.34 -9.83 -10.58
CA VAL A 196 18.43 -10.37 -11.95
C VAL A 196 19.62 -9.81 -12.72
N ALA A 197 19.80 -8.48 -12.71
CA ALA A 197 20.92 -7.83 -13.40
C ALA A 197 22.29 -8.28 -12.89
N ARG A 198 22.36 -8.80 -11.67
CA ARG A 198 23.59 -9.30 -11.05
C ARG A 198 23.81 -10.79 -11.26
N ALA A 199 22.73 -11.57 -11.33
CA ALA A 199 22.83 -12.97 -11.69
C ALA A 199 23.32 -13.11 -13.14
N ASP A 200 22.84 -12.25 -14.04
CA ASP A 200 23.16 -12.28 -15.48
C ASP A 200 24.58 -11.79 -15.84
N ASP A 201 25.49 -11.67 -14.88
CA ASP A 201 26.88 -11.29 -15.12
C ASP A 201 27.68 -12.53 -15.59
N ASP A 202 28.43 -12.42 -16.70
CA ASP A 202 29.12 -13.54 -17.37
C ASP A 202 30.08 -14.34 -16.46
N LYS A 203 30.45 -13.77 -15.32
CA LYS A 203 31.32 -14.39 -14.31
C LYS A 203 30.57 -15.29 -13.32
N ILE A 204 29.24 -15.33 -13.39
CA ILE A 204 28.36 -16.03 -12.44
C ILE A 204 27.53 -17.04 -13.21
N SER A 205 27.56 -18.31 -12.80
CA SER A 205 26.85 -19.41 -13.46
C SER A 205 25.36 -19.52 -13.09
N ILE A 206 24.79 -18.49 -12.47
CA ILE A 206 23.39 -18.41 -12.08
C ILE A 206 22.68 -17.47 -13.05
N SER A 207 21.69 -17.95 -13.80
CA SER A 207 20.79 -17.06 -14.53
C SER A 207 19.59 -16.72 -13.66
N ALA A 208 19.05 -15.51 -13.76
CA ALA A 208 17.78 -15.18 -13.08
C ALA A 208 16.84 -14.42 -14.03
N GLN A 209 15.54 -14.65 -13.86
CA GLN A 209 14.48 -14.06 -14.68
C GLN A 209 13.43 -13.42 -13.78
N MET A 210 12.98 -12.21 -14.15
CA MET A 210 11.91 -11.50 -13.45
C MET A 210 10.54 -12.07 -13.78
N GLY A 211 9.68 -12.23 -12.77
CA GLY A 211 8.30 -12.69 -12.95
C GLY A 211 7.36 -11.57 -13.41
N LYS A 212 7.17 -11.47 -14.73
CA LYS A 212 6.42 -10.39 -15.41
C LYS A 212 5.00 -10.15 -14.87
N SER A 213 4.32 -11.23 -14.46
CA SER A 213 2.93 -11.23 -13.97
C SER A 213 2.78 -10.39 -12.69
N VAL A 214 3.66 -10.58 -11.69
CA VAL A 214 3.57 -9.89 -10.40
C VAL A 214 3.82 -8.40 -10.56
N TYR A 215 4.78 -8.02 -11.41
CA TYR A 215 5.02 -6.61 -11.72
C TYR A 215 3.83 -5.96 -12.40
N ALA A 216 3.21 -6.64 -13.36
CA ALA A 216 2.00 -6.13 -14.02
C ALA A 216 0.88 -5.90 -13.00
N VAL A 217 0.66 -6.85 -12.08
CA VAL A 217 -0.35 -6.72 -11.01
C VAL A 217 -0.04 -5.55 -10.07
N ASN A 218 1.22 -5.37 -9.65
CA ASN A 218 1.63 -4.27 -8.77
C ASN A 218 1.45 -2.89 -9.41
N TRP A 219 1.87 -2.75 -10.68
CA TRP A 219 1.71 -1.52 -11.42
C TRP A 219 0.24 -1.21 -11.71
N LEU A 220 -0.56 -2.22 -12.03
CA LEU A 220 -2.00 -2.07 -12.23
C LEU A 220 -2.69 -1.64 -10.92
N ALA A 221 -2.38 -2.28 -9.79
CA ALA A 221 -2.92 -1.90 -8.49
C ALA A 221 -2.52 -0.47 -8.09
N SER A 222 -1.27 -0.08 -8.36
CA SER A 222 -0.77 1.27 -8.12
C SER A 222 -1.50 2.30 -8.99
N ALA A 223 -1.72 2.00 -10.27
CA ALA A 223 -2.48 2.86 -11.18
C ALA A 223 -3.94 3.00 -10.73
N CYS A 224 -4.62 1.91 -10.37
CA CYS A 224 -5.97 1.94 -9.83
C CYS A 224 -6.06 2.80 -8.56
N SER A 225 -5.10 2.67 -7.65
CA SER A 225 -5.04 3.48 -6.42
C SER A 225 -4.80 4.96 -6.70
N LEU A 226 -3.89 5.31 -7.61
CA LEU A 226 -3.65 6.70 -8.02
C LEU A 226 -4.90 7.33 -8.65
N CYS A 227 -5.58 6.59 -9.54
CA CYS A 227 -6.85 7.04 -10.12
C CYS A 227 -7.93 7.25 -9.04
N ALA A 228 -8.04 6.34 -8.06
CA ALA A 228 -8.96 6.51 -6.93
C ALA A 228 -8.65 7.77 -6.12
N SER A 229 -7.38 8.00 -5.77
CA SER A 229 -6.94 9.21 -5.05
C SER A 229 -7.23 10.49 -5.84
N PHE A 230 -7.03 10.48 -7.15
CA PHE A 230 -7.35 11.62 -8.01
C PHE A 230 -8.86 11.89 -8.06
N LEU A 231 -9.71 10.86 -8.14
CA LEU A 231 -11.15 11.03 -8.06
C LEU A 231 -11.60 11.56 -6.70
N SER A 232 -11.01 11.05 -5.61
CA SER A 232 -11.26 11.54 -4.25
C SER A 232 -10.88 13.02 -4.09
N PHE A 233 -9.79 13.46 -4.73
CA PHE A 233 -9.39 14.87 -4.77
C PHE A 233 -10.43 15.76 -5.47
N ILE A 234 -10.89 15.34 -6.66
CA ILE A 234 -11.94 16.06 -7.41
C ILE A 234 -13.23 16.14 -6.60
N HIS A 235 -13.60 15.06 -5.90
CA HIS A 235 -14.77 15.05 -5.02
C HIS A 235 -14.64 16.10 -3.91
N CYS A 236 -13.50 16.15 -3.22
CA CYS A 236 -13.25 17.12 -2.16
C CYS A 236 -13.36 18.56 -2.66
N ARG A 237 -12.78 18.87 -3.82
CA ARG A 237 -12.84 20.22 -4.42
C ARG A 237 -14.27 20.65 -4.78
N ARG A 238 -15.05 19.77 -5.43
CA ARG A 238 -16.42 20.11 -5.87
C ARG A 238 -17.36 20.37 -4.70
N VAL A 239 -17.26 19.56 -3.64
CA VAL A 239 -18.14 19.72 -2.48
C VAL A 239 -17.73 20.90 -1.61
N SER A 240 -16.46 21.29 -1.59
CA SER A 240 -16.02 22.53 -0.93
C SER A 240 -16.53 23.79 -1.65
N GLY A 241 -16.70 23.73 -2.98
CA GLY A 241 -17.17 24.87 -3.78
C GLY A 241 -18.69 25.08 -3.79
N SER A 242 -19.50 24.05 -3.50
CA SER A 242 -20.97 24.18 -3.51
C SER A 242 -21.57 24.66 -2.17
N GLY A 243 -20.72 25.09 -1.22
CA GLY A 243 -21.12 25.50 0.14
C GLY A 243 -21.39 26.99 0.34
N GLU A 244 -21.14 27.84 -0.67
CA GLU A 244 -21.37 29.30 -0.61
C GLU A 244 -22.48 29.78 -1.56
N GLU A 245 -23.51 28.97 -1.82
CA GLU A 245 -24.78 29.60 -2.18
C GLU A 245 -25.32 30.27 -0.93
N LYS A 246 -25.01 31.58 -0.83
CA LYS A 246 -25.55 32.50 0.17
C LYS A 246 -27.04 32.18 0.33
N ARG A 247 -27.40 31.53 1.45
CA ARG A 247 -28.73 31.71 2.03
C ARG A 247 -28.83 33.21 2.28
N LYS A 248 -29.34 33.95 1.28
CA LYS A 248 -30.02 35.21 1.54
C LYS A 248 -30.99 34.86 2.67
N PRO A 249 -30.87 35.44 3.88
CA PRO A 249 -31.92 35.26 4.86
C PRO A 249 -33.20 35.65 4.12
N ASN A 250 -34.11 34.69 4.02
CA ASN A 250 -35.40 34.92 3.42
C ASN A 250 -36.10 35.84 4.41
N ILE A 251 -35.88 37.16 4.25
CA ILE A 251 -36.64 38.21 4.90
C ILE A 251 -38.03 38.02 4.32
N ARG A 252 -38.82 37.16 4.95
CA ARG A 252 -40.26 37.15 4.79
C ARG A 252 -40.67 38.60 5.00
N LYS A 253 -41.18 39.23 3.95
CA LYS A 253 -42.02 40.41 4.07
C LYS A 253 -43.16 40.01 5.00
N PHE A 254 -42.99 40.29 6.29
CA PHE A 254 -44.09 40.26 7.25
C PHE A 254 -44.94 41.46 6.87
N GLY A 255 -46.13 41.16 6.36
CA GLY A 255 -47.11 42.15 5.97
C GLY A 255 -47.35 43.13 7.10
N SER A 256 -47.60 44.37 6.70
CA SER A 256 -48.10 45.44 7.53
C SER A 256 -49.32 45.00 8.32
N GLU A 257 -49.18 44.92 9.64
CA GLU A 257 -50.28 45.22 10.53
C GLU A 257 -49.71 46.05 11.69
N SER A 258 -50.17 47.29 11.75
CA SER A 258 -49.70 48.32 12.66
C SER A 258 -50.09 47.96 14.10
N SER A 259 -49.11 47.55 14.90
CA SER A 259 -49.18 47.73 16.36
C SER A 259 -48.01 48.61 16.79
N SER A 260 -48.35 49.86 17.09
CA SER A 260 -47.47 50.85 17.69
C SER A 260 -47.05 50.38 19.08
N TYR A 261 -45.90 49.71 19.18
CA TYR A 261 -45.29 49.46 20.48
C TYR A 261 -44.66 50.76 20.98
N LYS A 262 -45.32 51.34 22.00
CA LYS A 262 -44.80 52.39 22.86
C LYS A 262 -43.50 51.86 23.49
N TYR A 263 -42.37 52.47 23.17
CA TYR A 263 -41.14 52.25 23.93
C TYR A 263 -41.22 53.09 25.20
N ASP A 264 -41.56 52.46 26.32
CA ASP A 264 -41.26 53.06 27.62
C ASP A 264 -39.75 52.97 27.84
N THR A 265 -39.12 54.13 27.91
CA THR A 265 -37.73 54.30 28.28
C THR A 265 -37.50 53.72 29.67
N VAL A 266 -36.89 52.54 29.76
CA VAL A 266 -36.46 51.96 31.03
C VAL A 266 -35.23 52.74 31.51
N LYS A 267 -35.38 53.42 32.66
CA LYS A 267 -34.30 54.12 33.35
C LYS A 267 -33.19 53.14 33.75
N LEU A 268 -31.94 53.58 33.59
CA LEU A 268 -30.75 52.94 34.16
C LEU A 268 -30.95 52.68 35.66
N GLY A 269 -30.71 51.44 36.10
CA GLY A 269 -30.66 51.07 37.52
C GLY A 269 -31.59 49.95 37.98
N THR A 270 -32.12 49.10 37.10
CA THR A 270 -32.93 47.94 37.50
C THR A 270 -32.09 46.66 37.57
N GLU A 271 -32.10 46.02 38.74
CA GLU A 271 -31.45 44.73 39.02
C GLU A 271 -32.30 43.58 38.45
N PHE A 272 -31.66 42.62 37.78
CA PHE A 272 -32.30 41.39 37.30
C PHE A 272 -31.74 40.17 38.04
N TYR A 273 -32.64 39.30 38.50
CA TYR A 273 -32.31 38.00 39.07
C TYR A 273 -32.70 36.90 38.10
N TYR A 274 -31.73 36.07 37.71
CA TYR A 274 -31.97 34.82 36.98
C TYR A 274 -31.35 33.68 37.79
N PHE A 275 -32.16 32.69 38.17
CA PHE A 275 -31.74 31.54 39.00
C PHE A 275 -30.98 31.92 40.28
N GLY A 276 -31.48 32.90 41.03
CA GLY A 276 -30.99 33.20 42.40
C GLY A 276 -29.56 33.71 42.51
N LYS A 277 -28.86 34.05 41.41
CA LYS A 277 -27.55 34.71 41.44
C LYS A 277 -27.57 36.04 40.70
N LYS A 278 -26.98 37.06 41.34
CA LYS A 278 -26.85 38.43 40.83
C LYS A 278 -25.80 38.45 39.72
N VAL A 279 -26.18 38.87 38.50
CA VAL A 279 -25.25 39.03 37.37
C VAL A 279 -25.30 40.47 36.89
N ILE A 280 -24.20 41.20 37.06
CA ILE A 280 -24.04 42.57 36.54
C ILE A 280 -23.35 42.46 35.18
N LYS A 281 -24.03 42.90 34.12
CA LYS A 281 -23.48 42.88 32.76
C LYS A 281 -22.80 44.23 32.45
N TYR A 282 -21.47 44.24 32.44
CA TYR A 282 -20.71 45.35 31.86
C TYR A 282 -20.46 45.08 30.37
N SER A 283 -21.01 45.94 29.50
CA SER A 283 -20.68 45.96 28.07
C SER A 283 -19.51 46.91 27.84
N ARG A 284 -18.29 46.38 27.74
CA ARG A 284 -17.12 47.16 27.30
C ARG A 284 -16.98 47.01 25.77
N ARG A 285 -17.22 48.11 25.06
CA ARG A 285 -17.08 48.25 23.60
C ARG A 285 -15.64 48.69 23.31
N LEU A 286 -14.81 47.82 22.72
CA LEU A 286 -13.47 48.07 22.13
C LEU A 286 -13.01 46.72 21.56
N GLY A 287 -12.44 46.53 20.37
CA GLY A 287 -11.95 47.39 19.31
C GLY A 287 -11.31 46.45 18.28
N THR A 288 -11.27 46.86 17.03
CA THR A 288 -10.69 46.17 15.87
C THR A 288 -9.22 45.83 16.10
N ILE A 289 -8.79 44.57 15.92
CA ILE A 289 -7.39 44.20 15.69
C ILE A 289 -7.32 43.06 14.66
N THR A 290 -6.70 43.37 13.53
CA THR A 290 -6.09 42.46 12.54
C THR A 290 -4.88 41.76 13.15
N ASN A 291 -4.70 40.45 12.92
CA ASN A 291 -3.42 39.89 12.43
C ASN A 291 -3.43 38.36 12.24
N THR A 292 -2.86 37.99 11.09
CA THR A 292 -2.06 36.81 10.73
C THR A 292 -1.68 35.81 11.84
N CYS A 293 -2.13 34.56 11.69
CA CYS A 293 -1.37 33.35 11.31
C CYS A 293 -2.33 32.15 11.30
#